data_AF-D4L2P5-F1
#
_entry.id   AF-D4L2P5-F1
#
_cell.length_a   1.000
_cell.length_b   1.000
_cell.length_c   1.000
_cell.angle_alpha   90.00
_cell.angle_beta   90.00
_cell.angle_gamma   90.00
#
_symmetry.space_group_name_H-M   'P 1'
#
loop_
_entity.id
_entity.type
_entity.pdbx_description
1 polymer ?
#
loop_
_entity_poly.entity_id
_entity_poly.type
_entity_poly.pdbx_seq_one_letter_code
_entity_poly.pdbx_strand_id
1 'polypeptide(L)'
;MKYLLSRYEPGQLLFVDGWIGKGAILNELKKDLAQYEGVSSDIAVIADPANVTELCGTHDDILIPSSCLNSTVSGLISRTFLRSDIIGKDDFHGAVYYGELKDSDLSYEFIHTIENEFEMDVEKENKCVESSGIDEVKQIAKTFDIDDINLIKPGIGEATRVLLRRVPWKILIDERYKGDPQLGHLVRLAEEKNVSIQYYPMKHYKCCGIIKKMSDI
;
A
#
# COMPACT_ATOMS: atom_id res chain seq x y z
N MET A 1 -4.38 -18.52 -11.83
CA MET A 1 -3.91 -19.78 -11.21
C MET A 1 -3.71 -20.93 -12.19
N LYS A 2 -4.68 -21.30 -13.04
CA LYS A 2 -4.54 -22.41 -14.03
C LYS A 2 -3.21 -22.42 -14.80
N TYR A 3 -2.76 -21.25 -15.27
CA TYR A 3 -1.48 -21.09 -15.98
C TYR A 3 -0.25 -21.43 -15.13
N LEU A 4 -0.25 -21.06 -13.85
CA LEU A 4 0.86 -21.32 -12.93
C LEU A 4 0.88 -22.79 -12.50
N LEU A 5 -0.29 -23.34 -12.15
CA LEU A 5 -0.43 -24.73 -11.70
C LEU A 5 -0.20 -25.76 -12.80
N SER A 6 -0.18 -25.36 -14.08
CA SER A 6 0.25 -26.25 -15.17
C SER A 6 1.76 -26.32 -15.34
N ARG A 7 2.54 -25.56 -14.55
CA ARG A 7 4.00 -25.40 -14.69
C ARG A 7 4.76 -25.62 -13.38
N TYR A 8 4.12 -25.32 -12.25
CA TYR A 8 4.72 -25.34 -10.94
C TYR A 8 3.79 -26.07 -9.97
N GLU A 9 4.39 -26.80 -9.03
CA GLU A 9 3.66 -27.40 -7.94
C GLU A 9 3.06 -26.30 -7.04
N PRO A 10 1.87 -26.50 -6.45
CA PRO A 10 1.20 -25.50 -5.61
C PRO A 10 2.11 -24.89 -4.54
N GLY A 11 2.90 -25.73 -3.85
CA GLY A 11 3.81 -25.30 -2.78
C GLY A 11 5.05 -24.52 -3.24
N GLN A 12 5.26 -24.37 -4.55
CA GLN A 12 6.34 -23.54 -5.12
C GLN A 12 5.89 -22.09 -5.35
N LEU A 13 4.60 -21.79 -5.19
CA LEU A 13 4.05 -20.48 -5.47
C LEU A 13 4.04 -19.63 -4.19
N LEU A 14 4.62 -18.43 -4.29
CA LEU A 14 4.59 -17.40 -3.24
C LEU A 14 4.15 -16.07 -3.86
N PHE A 15 3.33 -15.31 -3.14
CA PHE A 15 2.86 -14.00 -3.57
C PHE A 15 3.78 -12.91 -3.04
N VAL A 16 4.02 -11.87 -3.85
CA VAL A 16 4.86 -10.73 -3.48
C VAL A 16 4.08 -9.44 -3.73
N ASP A 17 4.18 -8.49 -2.81
CA ASP A 17 3.64 -7.13 -2.95
C ASP A 17 4.66 -6.09 -2.44
N GLY A 18 4.46 -4.82 -2.76
CA GLY A 18 5.31 -3.74 -2.27
C GLY A 18 4.96 -3.35 -0.83
N TRP A 19 3.68 -3.28 -0.49
CA TRP A 19 3.26 -2.75 0.81
C TRP A 19 1.95 -3.37 1.28
N ILE A 20 1.89 -3.72 2.56
CA ILE A 20 0.67 -4.19 3.19
C ILE A 20 0.23 -3.22 4.30
N GLY A 21 -1.02 -2.75 4.18
CA GLY A 21 -1.67 -1.98 5.23
C GLY A 21 -2.37 -2.91 6.21
N LYS A 22 -3.57 -2.51 6.63
CA LYS A 22 -4.44 -3.25 7.58
C LYS A 22 -4.98 -4.64 7.12
N GLY A 23 -4.31 -5.31 6.18
CA GLY A 23 -4.59 -6.71 5.79
C GLY A 23 -5.73 -6.92 4.78
N ALA A 24 -6.26 -5.86 4.15
CA ALA A 24 -7.36 -6.00 3.20
C ALA A 24 -7.02 -6.91 2.00
N ILE A 25 -5.83 -6.71 1.40
CA ILE A 25 -5.36 -7.50 0.26
C ILE A 25 -5.08 -8.95 0.65
N LEU A 26 -4.40 -9.18 1.78
CA LEU A 26 -4.15 -10.53 2.27
C LEU A 26 -5.44 -11.31 2.51
N ASN A 27 -6.46 -10.66 3.09
CA ASN A 27 -7.76 -11.31 3.31
C ASN A 27 -8.47 -11.66 1.99
N GLU A 28 -8.34 -10.82 0.96
CA GLU A 28 -8.89 -11.14 -0.36
C GLU A 28 -8.11 -12.27 -1.04
N LEU A 29 -6.78 -12.23 -0.96
CA LEU A 29 -5.90 -13.30 -1.44
C LEU A 29 -6.25 -14.64 -0.81
N LYS A 30 -6.45 -14.68 0.52
CA LYS A 30 -6.88 -15.89 1.23
C LYS A 30 -8.20 -16.46 0.71
N LYS A 31 -9.19 -15.61 0.40
CA LYS A 31 -10.48 -16.05 -0.15
C LYS A 31 -10.30 -16.62 -1.55
N ASP A 32 -9.57 -15.92 -2.41
CA ASP A 32 -9.37 -16.33 -3.80
C ASP A 32 -8.57 -17.63 -3.90
N LEU A 33 -7.64 -17.85 -2.95
CA LEU A 33 -6.81 -19.04 -2.88
C LEU A 33 -7.46 -20.25 -2.21
N ALA A 34 -8.57 -20.08 -1.50
CA ALA A 34 -9.24 -21.17 -0.79
C ALA A 34 -9.64 -22.35 -1.69
N GLN A 35 -9.78 -22.13 -3.00
CA GLN A 35 -10.11 -23.15 -4.00
C GLN A 35 -8.89 -23.87 -4.60
N TYR A 36 -7.65 -23.47 -4.26
CA TYR A 36 -6.42 -24.03 -4.82
C TYR A 36 -5.60 -24.72 -3.73
N GLU A 37 -5.87 -26.00 -3.52
CA GLU A 37 -5.18 -26.82 -2.51
C GLU A 37 -3.66 -26.81 -2.70
N GLY A 38 -2.93 -26.64 -1.60
CA GLY A 38 -1.46 -26.63 -1.56
C GLY A 38 -0.81 -25.30 -1.93
N VAL A 39 -1.56 -24.29 -2.41
CA VAL A 39 -1.03 -22.95 -2.65
C VAL A 39 -1.02 -22.16 -1.34
N SER A 40 0.14 -21.66 -0.92
CA SER A 40 0.21 -20.83 0.28
C SER A 40 -0.47 -19.48 0.06
N SER A 41 -1.19 -19.00 1.09
CA SER A 41 -1.72 -17.65 1.13
C SER A 41 -0.74 -16.63 1.71
N ASP A 42 0.46 -17.06 2.06
CA ASP A 42 1.49 -16.17 2.58
C ASP A 42 1.90 -15.17 1.50
N ILE A 43 2.18 -13.96 1.94
CA ILE A 43 2.57 -12.84 1.09
C ILE A 43 3.87 -12.26 1.62
N ALA A 44 4.87 -12.18 0.74
CA ALA A 44 6.10 -11.46 1.01
C ALA A 44 5.93 -10.00 0.60
N VAL A 45 6.35 -9.06 1.44
CA VAL A 45 6.16 -7.63 1.19
C VAL A 45 7.42 -6.83 1.48
N ILE A 46 7.62 -5.71 0.77
CA ILE A 46 8.75 -4.83 1.08
C ILE A 46 8.53 -4.15 2.44
N ALA A 47 7.34 -3.60 2.67
CA ALA A 47 6.99 -2.93 3.92
C ALA A 47 5.64 -3.41 4.50
N ASP A 48 5.64 -3.73 5.80
CA ASP A 48 4.48 -4.13 6.59
C ASP A 48 4.38 -3.32 7.89
N PRO A 49 3.96 -2.04 7.82
CA PRO A 49 3.69 -1.27 9.03
C PRO A 49 2.56 -1.85 9.88
N ALA A 50 1.77 -2.80 9.39
CA ALA A 50 0.62 -3.32 10.09
C ALA A 50 0.89 -4.61 10.88
N ASN A 51 2.10 -5.17 10.78
CA ASN A 51 2.49 -6.45 11.37
C ASN A 51 1.50 -7.58 11.03
N VAL A 52 1.29 -7.78 9.73
CA VAL A 52 0.33 -8.73 9.14
C VAL A 52 1.01 -10.00 8.60
N THR A 53 2.27 -9.93 8.19
CA THR A 53 3.07 -11.05 7.68
C THR A 53 4.47 -11.08 8.30
N GLU A 54 5.03 -12.28 8.48
CA GLU A 54 6.42 -12.46 8.90
C GLU A 54 7.41 -12.28 7.73
N LEU A 55 6.91 -12.35 6.49
CA LEU A 55 7.70 -12.21 5.27
C LEU A 55 7.76 -10.75 4.84
N CYS A 56 8.42 -9.88 5.61
CA CYS A 56 8.59 -8.49 5.24
C CYS A 56 10.06 -8.02 5.25
N GLY A 57 10.35 -6.99 4.46
CA GLY A 57 11.65 -6.30 4.50
C GLY A 57 11.77 -5.33 5.68
N THR A 58 10.67 -4.68 6.06
CA THR A 58 10.60 -3.75 7.20
C THR A 58 9.17 -3.61 7.74
N HIS A 59 9.05 -3.24 9.01
CA HIS A 59 7.79 -2.80 9.64
C HIS A 59 7.65 -1.27 9.69
N ASP A 60 8.55 -0.51 9.06
CA ASP A 60 8.43 0.93 8.97
C ASP A 60 7.39 1.36 7.91
N ASP A 61 6.60 2.39 8.24
CA ASP A 61 5.76 3.08 7.27
C ASP A 61 6.64 4.01 6.42
N ILE A 62 7.03 3.52 5.24
CA ILE A 62 7.94 4.20 4.31
C ILE A 62 7.19 4.94 3.20
N LEU A 63 7.80 6.03 2.72
CA LEU A 63 7.30 6.74 1.55
C LEU A 63 7.62 5.96 0.28
N ILE A 64 6.57 5.49 -0.42
CA ILE A 64 6.72 4.84 -1.73
C ILE A 64 6.50 5.90 -2.82
N PRO A 65 7.48 6.16 -3.71
CA PRO A 65 7.39 7.25 -4.70
C PRO A 65 6.12 7.22 -5.56
N SER A 66 5.63 6.03 -5.93
CA SER A 66 4.40 5.85 -6.70
C SER A 66 3.14 6.40 -6.01
N SER A 67 3.17 6.54 -4.68
CA SER A 67 2.08 7.16 -3.93
C SER A 67 2.00 8.67 -4.11
N CYS A 68 3.14 9.34 -4.31
CA CYS A 68 3.21 10.78 -4.56
C CYS A 68 2.80 11.15 -5.98
N LEU A 69 3.28 10.40 -6.97
CA LEU A 69 3.14 10.77 -8.38
C LEU A 69 1.74 10.50 -8.95
N ASN A 70 0.89 9.77 -8.20
CA ASN A 70 -0.42 9.33 -8.68
C ASN A 70 -0.36 8.55 -10.02
N SER A 71 0.82 8.07 -10.40
CA SER A 71 1.12 7.45 -11.69
C SER A 71 1.92 6.16 -11.49
N THR A 72 1.97 5.34 -12.53
CA THR A 72 2.92 4.23 -12.62
C THR A 72 4.31 4.84 -12.81
N VAL A 73 5.21 4.59 -11.86
CA VAL A 73 6.60 5.07 -11.90
C VAL A 73 7.37 4.37 -13.02
N SER A 74 7.01 3.13 -13.33
CA SER A 74 7.72 2.28 -14.29
C SER A 74 6.77 1.31 -15.01
N GLY A 75 7.22 0.81 -16.16
CA GLY A 75 6.70 -0.40 -16.80
C GLY A 75 5.89 -0.20 -18.08
N LEU A 76 5.68 1.04 -18.57
CA LEU A 76 4.89 1.37 -19.77
C LEU A 76 3.52 0.66 -19.84
N ILE A 77 2.98 0.25 -18.70
CA ILE A 77 1.77 -0.56 -18.61
C ILE A 77 0.82 0.11 -17.62
N SER A 78 -0.46 0.15 -17.98
CA SER A 78 -1.50 0.67 -17.09
C SER A 78 -1.74 -0.25 -15.88
N ARG A 79 -2.60 0.19 -14.96
CA ARG A 79 -3.23 -0.76 -14.03
C ARG A 79 -4.01 -1.81 -14.82
N THR A 80 -4.12 -3.01 -14.25
CA THR A 80 -4.92 -4.08 -14.84
C THR A 80 -6.41 -3.75 -14.81
N PHE A 81 -7.16 -4.29 -15.76
CA PHE A 81 -8.62 -4.21 -15.83
C PHE A 81 -9.22 -5.56 -16.19
N LEU A 82 -10.45 -5.78 -15.73
CA LEU A 82 -11.24 -6.97 -16.05
C LEU A 82 -12.61 -6.52 -16.58
N ARG A 83 -12.77 -6.57 -17.90
CA ARG A 83 -13.95 -6.12 -18.63
C ARG A 83 -14.46 -7.26 -19.50
N SER A 84 -15.66 -7.75 -19.23
CA SER A 84 -16.23 -8.93 -19.91
C SER A 84 -16.54 -8.72 -21.39
N ASP A 85 -16.57 -7.48 -21.86
CA ASP A 85 -16.75 -7.14 -23.28
C ASP A 85 -15.44 -7.18 -24.09
N ILE A 86 -14.29 -7.30 -23.42
CA ILE A 86 -12.96 -7.34 -24.05
C ILE A 86 -12.20 -8.61 -23.67
N ILE A 87 -12.35 -9.08 -22.43
CA ILE A 87 -11.57 -10.15 -21.82
C ILE A 87 -12.45 -11.40 -21.71
N GLY A 88 -12.04 -12.47 -22.37
CA GLY A 88 -12.70 -13.76 -22.31
C GLY A 88 -12.55 -14.45 -20.96
N LYS A 89 -13.39 -15.46 -20.71
CA LYS A 89 -13.39 -16.22 -19.44
C LYS A 89 -12.04 -16.87 -19.11
N ASP A 90 -11.31 -17.28 -20.12
CA ASP A 90 -10.02 -17.97 -19.99
C ASP A 90 -8.80 -17.05 -20.24
N ASP A 91 -9.04 -15.76 -20.49
CA ASP A 91 -7.99 -14.77 -20.71
C ASP A 91 -7.40 -14.25 -19.39
N PHE A 92 -6.20 -13.68 -19.47
CA PHE A 92 -5.62 -12.90 -18.38
C PHE A 92 -6.32 -11.54 -18.24
N HIS A 93 -6.16 -10.91 -17.08
CA HIS A 93 -6.51 -9.49 -16.93
C HIS A 93 -5.75 -8.66 -17.96
N GLY A 94 -6.46 -7.71 -18.57
CA GLY A 94 -5.89 -6.82 -19.57
C GLY A 94 -5.13 -5.67 -18.93
N ALA A 95 -4.21 -5.08 -19.68
CA ALA A 95 -3.59 -3.80 -19.38
C ALA A 95 -3.26 -3.07 -20.70
N VAL A 96 -3.21 -1.75 -20.66
CA VAL A 96 -2.82 -0.93 -21.81
C VAL A 96 -1.30 -0.81 -21.83
N TYR A 97 -0.69 -1.07 -22.99
CA TYR A 97 0.73 -0.82 -23.23
C TYR A 97 0.91 0.57 -23.87
N TYR A 98 1.67 1.43 -23.21
CA TYR A 98 2.01 2.79 -23.65
C TYR A 98 3.27 2.78 -24.52
N GLY A 99 3.21 2.07 -25.65
CA GLY A 99 4.36 1.90 -26.55
C GLY A 99 4.85 3.21 -27.16
N GLU A 100 3.99 4.22 -27.26
CA GLU A 100 4.33 5.58 -27.69
C GLU A 100 5.29 6.31 -26.74
N LEU A 101 5.42 5.85 -25.49
CA LEU A 101 6.33 6.41 -24.49
C LEU A 101 7.65 5.65 -24.38
N LYS A 102 7.88 4.64 -25.23
CA LYS A 102 9.06 3.77 -25.13
C LYS A 102 10.38 4.53 -25.17
N ASP A 103 10.48 5.56 -26.00
CA ASP A 103 11.69 6.38 -26.13
C ASP A 103 11.90 7.33 -24.94
N SER A 104 10.93 7.41 -24.02
CA SER A 104 10.98 8.18 -22.77
C SER A 104 10.89 7.28 -21.52
N ASP A 105 11.03 5.96 -21.68
CA ASP A 105 10.94 5.02 -20.58
C ASP A 105 12.19 5.06 -19.69
N LEU A 106 12.01 5.43 -18.42
CA LEU A 106 13.06 5.50 -17.41
C LEU A 106 13.01 4.33 -16.43
N SER A 107 12.25 3.27 -16.74
CA SER A 107 12.04 2.13 -15.81
C SER A 107 13.35 1.49 -15.36
N TYR A 108 14.27 1.19 -16.29
CA TYR A 108 15.55 0.59 -15.96
C TYR A 108 16.49 1.56 -15.24
N GLU A 109 16.49 2.84 -15.62
CA GLU A 109 17.26 3.86 -14.91
C GLU A 109 16.81 3.97 -13.46
N PHE A 110 15.50 4.05 -13.21
CA PHE A 110 14.94 4.05 -11.87
C PHE A 110 15.35 2.80 -11.06
N ILE A 111 15.23 1.60 -11.65
CA ILE A 111 15.65 0.35 -10.99
C ILE A 111 17.14 0.41 -10.64
N HIS A 112 18.00 0.77 -11.59
CA HIS A 112 19.44 0.82 -11.35
C HIS A 112 19.84 1.90 -10.34
N THR A 113 19.18 3.06 -10.33
CA THR A 113 19.40 4.08 -9.30
C THR A 113 19.09 3.52 -7.92
N ILE A 114 17.98 2.80 -7.74
CA ILE A 114 17.62 2.19 -6.46
C ILE A 114 18.58 1.04 -6.08
N GLU A 115 18.93 0.18 -7.04
CA GLU A 115 19.86 -0.95 -6.82
C GLU A 115 21.25 -0.46 -6.39
N ASN A 116 21.70 0.69 -6.89
CA ASN A 116 22.99 1.28 -6.49
C ASN A 116 23.01 1.76 -5.03
N GLU A 117 21.85 1.95 -4.41
CA GLU A 117 21.72 2.32 -2.99
C GLU A 117 21.58 1.08 -2.09
N PHE A 118 21.56 -0.14 -2.64
CA PHE A 118 21.42 -1.35 -1.84
C PHE A 118 22.68 -1.65 -1.03
N GLU A 119 22.50 -1.70 0.29
CA GLU A 119 23.45 -2.33 1.20
C GLU A 119 23.06 -3.81 1.37
N MET A 120 23.98 -4.72 1.06
CA MET A 120 23.70 -6.18 1.12
C MET A 120 23.95 -6.78 2.50
N ASP A 121 24.71 -6.09 3.35
CA ASP A 121 25.07 -6.50 4.71
C ASP A 121 24.20 -5.78 5.75
N VAL A 122 22.89 -6.01 5.69
CA VAL A 122 21.93 -5.42 6.65
C VAL A 122 21.60 -6.43 7.75
N GLU A 123 21.81 -6.05 9.00
CA GLU A 123 21.31 -6.84 10.12
C GLU A 123 19.78 -6.80 10.13
N LYS A 124 19.13 -7.97 10.30
CA LYS A 124 17.68 -8.03 10.45
C LYS A 124 17.27 -7.27 11.71
N GLU A 125 16.61 -6.12 11.54
CA GLU A 125 15.92 -5.46 12.65
C GLU A 125 14.72 -6.31 13.09
N ASN A 126 14.86 -7.01 14.22
CA ASN A 126 13.75 -7.71 14.87
C ASN A 126 12.89 -6.74 15.70
N LYS A 127 12.34 -5.69 15.07
CA LYS A 127 11.32 -4.86 15.71
C LYS A 127 9.94 -5.48 15.46
N CYS A 128 9.61 -6.51 16.23
CA CYS A 128 8.25 -7.03 16.27
C CYS A 128 7.45 -6.28 17.35
N VAL A 129 6.43 -5.54 16.93
CA VAL A 129 5.47 -4.92 17.84
C VAL A 129 4.33 -5.91 18.06
N GLU A 130 4.08 -6.33 19.31
CA GLU A 130 3.07 -7.38 19.61
C GLU A 130 1.64 -7.03 19.13
N SER A 131 1.32 -5.74 19.00
CA SER A 131 0.02 -5.29 18.48
C SER A 131 -0.02 -5.27 16.95
N SER A 132 -1.20 -5.35 16.36
CA SER A 132 -1.38 -5.23 14.91
C SER A 132 -1.82 -3.83 14.48
N GLY A 133 -1.52 -3.45 13.24
CA GLY A 133 -1.97 -2.19 12.67
C GLY A 133 -3.49 -2.08 12.56
N ILE A 134 -4.22 -3.20 12.51
CA ILE A 134 -5.69 -3.18 12.53
C ILE A 134 -6.24 -2.75 13.90
N ASP A 135 -5.56 -3.07 15.00
CA ASP A 135 -5.98 -2.66 16.34
C ASP A 135 -5.80 -1.15 16.54
N GLU A 136 -4.72 -0.59 16.01
CA GLU A 136 -4.52 0.85 15.97
C GLU A 136 -5.61 1.56 15.16
N VAL A 137 -5.96 1.02 13.99
CA VAL A 137 -7.04 1.56 13.16
C VAL A 137 -8.38 1.51 13.89
N LYS A 138 -8.70 0.43 14.61
CA LYS A 138 -9.92 0.33 15.45
C LYS A 138 -9.91 1.36 16.59
N GLN A 139 -8.74 1.60 17.19
CA GLN A 139 -8.60 2.60 18.24
C GLN A 139 -8.82 4.02 17.69
N ILE A 140 -8.24 4.34 16.53
CA ILE A 140 -8.51 5.60 15.82
C ILE A 140 -9.99 5.73 15.51
N ALA A 141 -10.63 4.67 15.00
CA ALA A 141 -12.07 4.66 14.71
C ALA A 141 -12.90 5.05 15.94
N LYS A 142 -12.61 4.42 17.08
CA LYS A 142 -13.28 4.70 18.35
C LYS A 142 -13.01 6.11 18.87
N THR A 143 -11.77 6.58 18.79
CA THR A 143 -11.39 7.92 19.28
C THR A 143 -12.04 9.04 18.48
N PHE A 144 -12.25 8.83 17.18
CA PHE A 144 -12.78 9.85 16.27
C PHE A 144 -14.24 9.60 15.86
N ASP A 145 -14.93 8.65 16.49
CA ASP A 145 -16.34 8.30 16.24
C ASP A 145 -16.62 7.98 14.76
N ILE A 146 -15.77 7.12 14.18
CA ILE A 146 -15.87 6.67 12.78
C ILE A 146 -16.41 5.24 12.74
N ASP A 147 -17.65 5.07 12.28
CA ASP A 147 -18.31 3.76 12.20
C ASP A 147 -17.66 2.81 11.19
N ASP A 148 -17.24 3.35 10.05
CA ASP A 148 -16.68 2.57 8.95
C ASP A 148 -15.15 2.66 8.94
N ILE A 149 -14.52 1.57 9.37
CA ILE A 149 -13.07 1.41 9.38
C ILE A 149 -12.42 1.64 8.00
N ASN A 150 -13.17 1.51 6.90
CA ASN A 150 -12.68 1.78 5.55
C ASN A 150 -12.43 3.25 5.27
N LEU A 151 -12.99 4.16 6.06
CA LEU A 151 -12.74 5.60 6.01
C LEU A 151 -11.41 6.00 6.66
N ILE A 152 -10.77 5.08 7.37
CA ILE A 152 -9.47 5.26 7.99
C ILE A 152 -8.42 4.66 7.07
N LYS A 153 -7.51 5.53 6.62
CA LYS A 153 -6.49 5.27 5.59
C LYS A 153 -5.10 5.45 6.22
N PRO A 154 -4.63 4.45 6.98
CA PRO A 154 -3.34 4.52 7.66
C PRO A 154 -2.19 4.35 6.66
N GLY A 155 -1.06 4.99 6.94
CA GLY A 155 0.16 4.92 6.16
C GLY A 155 0.37 6.12 5.24
N ILE A 156 1.63 6.44 4.92
CA ILE A 156 2.02 7.57 4.07
C ILE A 156 1.32 7.53 2.72
N GLY A 157 1.37 6.37 2.05
CA GLY A 157 0.82 6.24 0.70
C GLY A 157 -0.69 6.40 0.65
N GLU A 158 -1.40 5.84 1.64
CA GLU A 158 -2.86 5.92 1.70
C GLU A 158 -3.34 7.33 2.12
N ALA A 159 -2.69 7.97 3.10
CA ALA A 159 -2.97 9.35 3.47
C ALA A 159 -2.74 10.32 2.29
N THR A 160 -1.67 10.09 1.52
CA THR A 160 -1.37 10.88 0.32
C THR A 160 -2.48 10.72 -0.72
N ARG A 161 -2.94 9.50 -0.96
CA ARG A 161 -4.06 9.23 -1.89
C ARG A 161 -5.37 9.84 -1.43
N VAL A 162 -5.63 9.91 -0.12
CA VAL A 162 -6.82 10.62 0.40
C VAL A 162 -6.76 12.08 0.00
N LEU A 163 -5.64 12.76 0.23
CA LEU A 163 -5.48 14.17 -0.14
C LEU A 163 -5.61 14.37 -1.65
N LEU A 164 -4.96 13.52 -2.45
CA LEU A 164 -4.96 13.68 -3.92
C LEU A 164 -6.31 13.36 -4.57
N ARG A 165 -7.07 12.38 -4.06
CA ARG A 165 -8.21 11.78 -4.79
C ARG A 165 -9.56 11.90 -4.09
N ARG A 166 -9.62 12.36 -2.84
CA ARG A 166 -10.85 12.37 -2.02
C ARG A 166 -11.01 13.69 -1.27
N VAL A 167 -12.10 13.80 -0.51
CA VAL A 167 -12.35 14.87 0.46
C VAL A 167 -11.96 14.35 1.86
N PRO A 168 -10.70 14.57 2.31
CA PRO A 168 -10.32 14.27 3.69
C PRO A 168 -11.09 15.11 4.70
N TRP A 169 -11.36 14.53 5.86
CA TRP A 169 -11.77 15.29 7.05
C TRP A 169 -10.55 15.86 7.77
N LYS A 170 -9.55 15.01 8.06
CA LYS A 170 -8.30 15.38 8.72
C LYS A 170 -7.18 14.40 8.42
N ILE A 171 -5.96 14.85 8.64
CA ILE A 171 -4.76 14.03 8.62
C ILE A 171 -4.23 13.90 10.03
N LEU A 172 -3.90 12.68 10.45
CA LEU A 172 -3.16 12.42 11.67
C LEU A 172 -1.69 12.25 11.33
N ILE A 173 -0.81 12.86 12.12
CA ILE A 173 0.64 12.61 12.08
C ILE A 173 1.07 12.13 13.46
N ASP A 174 1.90 11.10 13.49
CA ASP A 174 2.46 10.60 14.72
C ASP A 174 3.40 11.64 15.34
N GLU A 175 3.29 11.84 16.66
CA GLU A 175 4.06 12.84 17.39
C GLU A 175 5.58 12.69 17.20
N ARG A 176 6.08 11.46 17.03
CA ARG A 176 7.50 11.14 16.81
C ARG A 176 8.01 11.66 15.45
N TYR A 177 7.11 11.86 14.49
CA TYR A 177 7.45 12.23 13.11
C TYR A 177 7.05 13.67 12.77
N LYS A 178 6.85 14.51 13.80
CA LYS A 178 6.59 15.93 13.62
C LYS A 178 7.77 16.61 12.94
N GLY A 179 7.52 17.13 11.73
CA GLY A 179 8.54 17.79 10.91
C GLY A 179 9.47 16.83 10.16
N ASP A 180 9.15 15.53 10.12
CA ASP A 180 9.89 14.57 9.30
C ASP A 180 9.76 14.96 7.80
N PRO A 181 10.89 15.13 7.07
CA PRO A 181 10.87 15.43 5.64
C PRO A 181 10.06 14.44 4.80
N GLN A 182 9.95 13.17 5.19
CA GLN A 182 9.15 12.14 4.52
C GLN A 182 7.65 12.47 4.51
N LEU A 183 7.19 13.30 5.44
CA LEU A 183 5.80 13.75 5.53
C LEU A 183 5.60 15.16 4.96
N GLY A 184 6.65 15.80 4.43
CA GLY A 184 6.60 17.17 3.95
C GLY A 184 5.55 17.40 2.86
N HIS A 185 5.41 16.45 1.93
CA HIS A 185 4.38 16.52 0.88
C HIS A 185 2.97 16.39 1.45
N LEU A 186 2.75 15.58 2.49
CA LEU A 186 1.45 15.46 3.18
C LEU A 186 1.07 16.77 3.86
N VAL A 187 2.02 17.40 4.55
CA VAL A 187 1.80 18.70 5.21
C VAL A 187 1.41 19.74 4.16
N ARG A 188 2.19 19.81 3.07
CA ARG A 188 1.92 20.74 1.98
C ARG A 188 0.55 20.53 1.33
N LEU A 189 0.20 19.28 1.02
CA LEU A 189 -1.10 18.94 0.42
C LEU A 189 -2.28 19.25 1.35
N ALA A 190 -2.10 19.05 2.67
CA ALA A 190 -3.12 19.39 3.64
C ALA A 190 -3.34 20.90 3.75
N GLU A 191 -2.27 21.70 3.74
CA GLU A 191 -2.35 23.17 3.68
C GLU A 191 -3.09 23.65 2.43
N GLU A 192 -2.72 23.15 1.25
CA GLU A 192 -3.35 23.53 -0.03
C GLU A 192 -4.85 23.19 -0.09
N LYS A 193 -5.26 22.12 0.59
CA LYS A 193 -6.65 21.65 0.63
C LYS A 193 -7.41 22.17 1.85
N ASN A 194 -6.79 23.00 2.69
CA ASN A 194 -7.34 23.49 3.94
C ASN A 194 -7.85 22.37 4.87
N VAL A 195 -7.05 21.30 4.98
CA VAL A 195 -7.34 20.11 5.78
C VAL A 195 -6.55 20.20 7.08
N SER A 196 -7.21 20.02 8.22
CA SER A 196 -6.53 20.05 9.51
C SER A 196 -5.58 18.87 9.68
N ILE A 197 -4.35 19.16 10.13
CA ILE A 197 -3.42 18.16 10.63
C ILE A 197 -3.52 18.12 12.15
N GLN A 198 -3.66 16.93 12.71
CA GLN A 198 -3.66 16.69 14.15
C GLN A 198 -2.52 15.74 14.50
N TYR A 199 -1.71 16.10 15.50
CA TYR A 199 -0.73 15.18 16.05
C TYR A 199 -1.43 14.17 16.97
N TYR A 200 -1.11 12.89 16.81
CA TYR A 200 -1.78 11.79 17.51
C TYR A 200 -0.78 10.66 17.78
N PRO A 201 -0.71 10.10 19.00
CA PRO A 201 0.23 9.03 19.32
C PRO A 201 -0.17 7.73 18.61
N MET A 202 0.52 7.39 17.53
CA MET A 202 0.40 6.12 16.81
C MET A 202 1.56 5.20 17.25
N LYS A 203 1.49 3.94 16.82
CA LYS A 203 2.54 2.94 17.08
C LYS A 203 3.10 2.45 15.76
N HIS A 204 2.20 2.08 14.86
CA HIS A 204 2.48 1.39 13.60
C HIS A 204 2.72 2.32 12.43
N TYR A 205 1.85 3.32 12.25
CA TYR A 205 1.90 4.20 11.10
C TYR A 205 2.47 5.58 11.46
N LYS A 206 3.16 6.22 10.52
CA LYS A 206 3.66 7.59 10.70
C LYS A 206 2.56 8.62 10.50
N CYS A 207 1.55 8.29 9.70
CA CYS A 207 0.41 9.15 9.45
C CYS A 207 -0.85 8.36 9.08
N CYS A 208 -1.99 9.03 9.10
CA CYS A 208 -3.27 8.44 8.73
C CYS A 208 -4.21 9.49 8.14
N GLY A 209 -4.85 9.19 7.01
CA GLY A 209 -5.93 10.00 6.46
C GLY A 209 -7.30 9.52 6.97
N ILE A 210 -8.14 10.44 7.43
CA ILE A 210 -9.54 10.13 7.79
C ILE A 210 -10.47 10.80 6.78
N ILE A 211 -11.39 10.01 6.22
CA ILE A 211 -12.41 10.46 5.28
C ILE A 211 -13.73 10.67 6.03
N LYS A 212 -14.49 11.74 5.71
CA LYS A 212 -15.88 11.88 6.16
C LYS A 212 -16.84 11.39 5.09
N LYS A 213 -18.01 10.86 5.47
CA LYS A 213 -19.09 10.67 4.50
C LYS A 213 -19.73 12.04 4.22
N MET A 214 -20.11 12.27 2.96
CA MET A 214 -20.82 13.48 2.54
C MET A 214 -22.17 13.66 3.26
N SER A 215 -22.74 12.60 3.84
CA SER A 215 -23.95 12.63 4.68
C SER A 215 -23.75 13.33 6.02
N ASP A 216 -22.51 13.61 6.40
CA ASP A 216 -22.14 14.14 7.71
C ASP A 216 -21.78 15.65 7.64
N ILE A 217 -22.13 16.31 6.53
CA ILE A 217 -22.03 17.75 6.25
C ILE A 217 -23.43 18.28 6.01
#